data_AF-A0A5F2GNK2-F1
#
_entry.id   AF-A0A5F2GNK2-F1
#
_cell.length_a   1.000
_cell.length_b   1.000
_cell.length_c   1.000
_cell.angle_alpha   90.00
_cell.angle_beta   90.00
_cell.angle_gamma   90.00
#
_symmetry.space_group_name_H-M   'P 1'
#
loop_
_entity.id
_entity.type
_entity.pdbx_description
1 polymer ?
#
loop_
_entity_poly.entity_id
_entity_poly.type
_entity_poly.pdbx_seq_one_letter_code
_entity_poly.pdbx_strand_id
1 'polypeptide(L)'
;MDRNFQRALALVLKSEGGWSDNPADPGGATMKGVTLANFRRYVKANATKADLRKISDQQIATVYRRFYWDPVAGAELPDGVDYAVFDFAVNSGPGRAAKYLQAVCGVGVVQDGRIGPATLAAVRAKPAGVVIDTLCDARLAFLRRLPTWQTFGRGWQSRVVGVRIQAMMMAEPVFVQPVPTSTVSGATPPSVPRAPTPAAAAKERNPLWAALFAFLKAIFGRK
;
A
#
# COMPACT_ATOMS: atom_id res chain seq x y z
N MET A 1 -15.22 1.56 8.60
CA MET A 1 -14.67 2.76 9.27
C MET A 1 -13.31 2.98 8.63
N ASP A 2 -13.11 4.13 7.98
CA ASP A 2 -11.96 4.42 7.12
C ASP A 2 -10.69 4.79 7.92
N ARG A 3 -10.42 4.02 8.97
CA ARG A 3 -9.48 4.38 10.06
C ARG A 3 -8.01 4.23 9.66
N ASN A 4 -7.70 3.32 8.74
CA ASN A 4 -6.32 2.95 8.44
C ASN A 4 -5.76 3.56 7.16
N PHE A 5 -6.56 4.23 6.32
CA PHE A 5 -6.09 4.67 5.00
C PHE A 5 -4.82 5.52 5.08
N GLN A 6 -4.76 6.51 5.99
CA GLN A 6 -3.58 7.37 6.11
C GLN A 6 -2.33 6.59 6.56
N ARG A 7 -2.49 5.67 7.52
CA ARG A 7 -1.40 4.79 7.99
C ARG A 7 -0.94 3.86 6.86
N ALA A 8 -1.87 3.22 6.16
CA ALA A 8 -1.61 2.32 5.05
C ALA A 8 -0.92 3.05 3.89
N LEU A 9 -1.38 4.27 3.54
CA LEU A 9 -0.77 5.11 2.52
C LEU A 9 0.66 5.48 2.88
N ALA A 10 0.91 5.91 4.13
CA ALA A 10 2.26 6.23 4.59
C ALA A 10 3.21 5.03 4.50
N LEU A 11 2.73 3.81 4.78
CA LEU A 11 3.51 2.59 4.64
C LEU A 11 3.80 2.23 3.18
N VAL A 12 2.78 2.31 2.30
CA VAL A 12 2.94 2.05 0.86
C VAL A 12 3.96 3.00 0.24
N LEU A 13 3.86 4.30 0.55
CA LEU A 13 4.72 5.33 -0.04
C LEU A 13 6.21 5.16 0.33
N LYS A 14 6.56 4.41 1.39
CA LYS A 14 7.96 4.05 1.70
C LYS A 14 8.61 3.21 0.60
N SER A 15 7.80 2.52 -0.19
CA SER A 15 8.24 1.68 -1.32
C SER A 15 8.17 2.41 -2.67
N GLU A 16 7.66 3.64 -2.69
CA GLU A 16 7.47 4.42 -3.91
C GLU A 16 8.67 5.33 -4.17
N GLY A 17 9.03 5.45 -5.44
CA GLY A 17 10.13 6.31 -5.88
C GLY A 17 9.70 7.76 -6.15
N GLY A 18 10.64 8.57 -6.61
CA GLY A 18 10.40 9.95 -7.04
C GLY A 18 9.85 10.05 -8.46
N TRP A 19 10.38 11.00 -9.22
CA TRP A 19 10.01 11.20 -10.62
C TRP A 19 10.57 10.09 -11.51
N SER A 20 9.78 9.61 -12.46
CA SER A 20 10.25 8.74 -13.55
C SER A 20 9.49 9.08 -14.84
N ASP A 21 10.18 9.06 -15.96
CA ASP A 21 9.61 9.33 -17.29
C ASP A 21 10.48 8.63 -18.33
N ASN A 22 10.25 7.34 -18.51
CA ASN A 22 10.98 6.53 -19.49
C ASN A 22 10.13 6.41 -20.77
N PRO A 23 10.62 6.83 -21.95
CA PRO A 23 9.89 6.69 -23.21
C PRO A 23 9.53 5.25 -23.58
N ALA A 24 10.32 4.26 -23.13
CA ALA A 24 10.03 2.84 -23.33
C ALA A 24 8.99 2.28 -22.34
N ASP A 25 8.59 3.08 -21.34
CA ASP A 25 7.63 2.68 -20.33
C ASP A 25 6.21 3.13 -20.72
N PRO A 26 5.28 2.20 -20.95
CA PRO A 26 3.90 2.53 -21.30
C PRO A 26 3.14 3.23 -20.15
N GLY A 27 3.65 3.18 -18.91
CA GLY A 27 3.12 3.95 -17.79
C GLY A 27 3.39 5.46 -17.90
N GLY A 28 4.43 5.84 -18.66
CA GLY A 28 4.86 7.21 -18.89
C GLY A 28 5.25 7.95 -17.60
N ALA A 29 5.23 9.28 -17.69
CA ALA A 29 5.54 10.18 -16.58
C ALA A 29 4.80 9.79 -15.28
N THR A 30 5.58 9.55 -14.22
CA THR A 30 5.14 9.07 -12.92
C THR A 30 5.84 9.84 -11.80
N MET A 31 5.11 10.19 -10.74
CA MET A 31 5.65 10.79 -9.52
C MET A 31 5.06 10.07 -8.31
N LYS A 32 5.89 9.52 -7.41
CA LYS A 32 5.44 8.80 -6.19
C LYS A 32 4.34 7.76 -6.51
N GLY A 33 4.55 6.97 -7.56
CA GLY A 33 3.61 5.92 -8.01
C GLY A 33 2.34 6.42 -8.75
N VAL A 34 2.14 7.73 -8.86
CA VAL A 34 1.03 8.36 -9.61
C VAL A 34 1.45 8.63 -11.04
N THR A 35 0.80 7.97 -12.00
CA THR A 35 0.99 8.23 -13.44
C THR A 35 0.24 9.49 -13.86
N LEU A 36 0.70 10.15 -14.95
CA LEU A 36 -0.01 11.30 -15.52
C LEU A 36 -1.45 10.97 -15.90
N ALA A 37 -1.72 9.76 -16.41
CA ALA A 37 -3.06 9.31 -16.74
C ALA A 37 -3.98 9.27 -15.51
N ASN A 38 -3.50 8.71 -14.40
CA ASN A 38 -4.28 8.67 -13.15
C ASN A 38 -4.44 10.06 -12.53
N PHE A 39 -3.41 10.89 -12.58
CA PHE A 39 -3.50 12.27 -12.11
C PHE A 39 -4.54 13.07 -12.89
N ARG A 40 -4.58 12.89 -14.21
CA ARG A 40 -5.61 13.48 -15.07
C ARG A 40 -7.00 12.98 -14.72
N ARG A 41 -7.15 11.68 -14.56
CA ARG A 41 -8.43 11.05 -14.26
C ARG A 41 -9.03 11.48 -12.93
N TYR A 42 -8.22 11.64 -11.88
CA TYR A 42 -8.74 11.81 -10.51
C TYR A 42 -8.53 13.20 -9.91
N VAL A 43 -7.65 14.02 -10.48
CA VAL A 43 -7.28 15.32 -9.90
C VAL A 43 -7.43 16.47 -10.89
N LYS A 44 -6.75 16.42 -12.05
CA LYS A 44 -6.70 17.54 -13.01
C LYS A 44 -6.66 17.04 -14.46
N ALA A 45 -7.82 17.00 -15.12
CA ALA A 45 -8.01 16.41 -16.45
C ALA A 45 -7.00 16.88 -17.53
N ASN A 46 -6.62 18.16 -17.51
CA ASN A 46 -5.67 18.76 -18.45
C ASN A 46 -4.22 18.86 -17.89
N ALA A 47 -3.86 18.10 -16.86
CA ALA A 47 -2.55 18.17 -16.24
C ALA A 47 -1.40 17.90 -17.22
N THR A 48 -0.29 18.60 -17.01
CA THR A 48 0.98 18.42 -17.71
C THR A 48 1.96 17.60 -16.85
N LYS A 49 3.11 17.22 -17.44
CA LYS A 49 4.23 16.63 -16.70
C LYS A 49 4.74 17.58 -15.59
N ALA A 50 4.71 18.88 -15.83
CA ALA A 50 5.12 19.90 -14.85
C ALA A 50 4.14 19.96 -13.66
N ASP A 51 2.84 19.84 -13.92
CA ASP A 51 1.84 19.73 -12.86
C ASP A 51 2.08 18.46 -12.01
N LEU A 52 2.32 17.33 -12.66
CA LEU A 52 2.56 16.06 -11.97
C LEU A 52 3.82 16.09 -11.09
N ARG A 53 4.89 16.76 -11.53
CA ARG A 53 6.10 16.95 -10.70
C ARG A 53 5.83 17.74 -9.41
N LYS A 54 4.81 18.60 -9.42
CA LYS A 54 4.41 19.45 -8.28
C LYS A 54 3.22 18.86 -7.52
N ILE A 55 2.93 17.56 -7.69
CA ILE A 55 1.81 16.91 -7.02
C ILE A 55 1.95 17.02 -5.49
N SER A 56 0.89 17.49 -4.84
CA SER A 56 0.82 17.59 -3.38
C SER A 56 0.46 16.25 -2.74
N ASP A 57 0.78 16.08 -1.45
CA ASP A 57 0.45 14.85 -0.72
C ASP A 57 -1.07 14.59 -0.66
N GLN A 58 -1.90 15.64 -0.61
CA GLN A 58 -3.36 15.51 -0.69
C GLN A 58 -3.82 14.96 -2.06
N GLN A 59 -3.19 15.39 -3.14
CA GLN A 59 -3.51 14.90 -4.49
C GLN A 59 -3.04 13.46 -4.68
N ILE A 60 -1.88 13.10 -4.12
CA ILE A 60 -1.41 11.71 -4.06
C ILE A 60 -2.45 10.86 -3.32
N ALA A 61 -2.85 11.27 -2.11
CA ALA A 61 -3.85 10.57 -1.32
C ALA A 61 -5.17 10.40 -2.09
N THR A 62 -5.60 11.42 -2.84
CA THR A 62 -6.80 11.37 -3.68
C THR A 62 -6.69 10.27 -4.75
N VAL A 63 -5.56 10.19 -5.46
CA VAL A 63 -5.34 9.16 -6.47
C VAL A 63 -5.28 7.77 -5.83
N TYR A 64 -4.50 7.61 -4.75
CA TYR A 64 -4.33 6.32 -4.10
C TYR A 64 -5.64 5.78 -3.51
N ARG A 65 -6.46 6.67 -2.94
CA ARG A 65 -7.78 6.33 -2.45
C ARG A 65 -8.66 5.80 -3.58
N ARG A 66 -8.90 6.65 -4.58
CA ARG A 66 -9.88 6.36 -5.64
C ARG A 66 -9.46 5.20 -6.54
N PHE A 67 -8.17 5.05 -6.80
CA PHE A 67 -7.69 4.04 -7.74
C PHE A 67 -7.33 2.71 -7.10
N TYR A 68 -6.92 2.69 -5.83
CA TYR A 68 -6.47 1.45 -5.17
C TYR A 68 -7.29 1.09 -3.93
N TRP A 69 -7.53 2.03 -3.01
CA TRP A 69 -8.21 1.75 -1.73
C TRP A 69 -9.69 1.45 -1.89
N ASP A 70 -10.43 2.32 -2.59
CA ASP A 70 -11.87 2.16 -2.75
C ASP A 70 -12.22 0.92 -3.57
N PRO A 71 -11.53 0.59 -4.69
CA PRO A 71 -11.82 -0.62 -5.47
C PRO A 71 -11.56 -1.93 -4.72
N VAL A 72 -10.78 -1.92 -3.64
CA VAL A 72 -10.59 -3.08 -2.76
C VAL A 72 -11.41 -3.02 -1.48
N ALA A 73 -12.37 -2.10 -1.40
CA ALA A 73 -13.20 -1.86 -0.21
C ALA A 73 -12.34 -1.70 1.07
N GLY A 74 -11.21 -0.99 0.98
CA GLY A 74 -10.22 -0.92 2.07
C GLY A 74 -10.81 -0.43 3.40
N ALA A 75 -11.77 0.49 3.36
CA ALA A 75 -12.45 1.00 4.56
C ALA A 75 -13.38 0.00 5.27
N GLU A 76 -13.67 -1.14 4.64
CA GLU A 76 -14.60 -2.17 5.10
C GLU A 76 -13.91 -3.47 5.48
N LEU A 77 -12.67 -3.67 5.04
CA LEU A 77 -11.86 -4.82 5.40
C LEU A 77 -11.41 -4.76 6.88
N PRO A 78 -11.18 -5.91 7.53
CA PRO A 78 -10.60 -5.94 8.87
C PRO A 78 -9.24 -5.24 8.93
N ASP A 79 -8.89 -4.72 10.11
CA ASP A 79 -7.60 -4.08 10.33
C ASP A 79 -6.44 -5.02 9.97
N GLY A 80 -5.45 -4.50 9.25
CA GLY A 80 -4.31 -5.25 8.75
C GLY A 80 -4.59 -5.97 7.42
N VAL A 81 -5.77 -6.58 7.26
CA VAL A 81 -6.19 -7.16 5.97
C VAL A 81 -6.33 -6.04 4.94
N ASP A 82 -6.92 -4.92 5.32
CA ASP A 82 -7.05 -3.72 4.51
C ASP A 82 -5.70 -3.25 3.93
N TYR A 83 -4.66 -3.14 4.76
CA TYR A 83 -3.33 -2.73 4.35
C TYR A 83 -2.65 -3.78 3.47
N ALA A 84 -2.73 -5.07 3.81
CA ALA A 84 -2.13 -6.13 3.02
C ALA A 84 -2.71 -6.19 1.60
N VAL A 85 -4.04 -6.05 1.47
CA VAL A 85 -4.76 -6.02 0.19
C VAL A 85 -4.47 -4.73 -0.56
N PHE A 86 -4.44 -3.58 0.12
CA PHE A 86 -4.12 -2.28 -0.49
C PHE A 86 -2.70 -2.23 -1.06
N ASP A 87 -1.67 -2.65 -0.32
CA ASP A 87 -0.30 -2.70 -0.85
C ASP A 87 -0.19 -3.64 -2.05
N PHE A 88 -0.90 -4.78 -2.00
CA PHE A 88 -0.96 -5.69 -3.14
C PHE A 88 -1.67 -5.03 -4.35
N ALA A 89 -2.75 -4.28 -4.12
CA ALA A 89 -3.45 -3.54 -5.18
C ALA A 89 -2.54 -2.48 -5.83
N VAL A 90 -1.73 -1.78 -5.04
CA VAL A 90 -0.76 -0.80 -5.55
C VAL A 90 0.31 -1.50 -6.40
N ASN A 91 0.83 -2.64 -5.94
CA ASN A 91 1.87 -3.41 -6.63
C ASN A 91 1.41 -4.10 -7.90
N SER A 92 0.24 -4.75 -7.85
CA SER A 92 -0.18 -5.70 -8.87
C SER A 92 -1.60 -5.45 -9.37
N GLY A 93 -2.21 -4.32 -9.04
CA GLY A 93 -3.54 -3.91 -9.49
C GLY A 93 -4.69 -4.37 -8.58
N PRO A 94 -5.74 -3.55 -8.40
CA PRO A 94 -6.85 -3.85 -7.49
C PRO A 94 -7.58 -5.15 -7.80
N GLY A 95 -7.90 -5.40 -9.08
CA GLY A 95 -8.63 -6.61 -9.46
C GLY A 95 -7.87 -7.90 -9.17
N ARG A 96 -6.53 -7.89 -9.23
CA ARG A 96 -5.72 -9.06 -8.84
C ARG A 96 -5.71 -9.23 -7.33
N ALA A 97 -5.46 -8.16 -6.59
CA ALA A 97 -5.46 -8.21 -5.13
C ALA A 97 -6.81 -8.73 -4.60
N ALA A 98 -7.92 -8.25 -5.16
CA ALA A 98 -9.27 -8.72 -4.84
C ALA A 98 -9.46 -10.22 -5.11
N LYS A 99 -9.04 -10.72 -6.28
CA LYS A 99 -9.14 -12.16 -6.61
C LYS A 99 -8.33 -13.03 -5.66
N TYR A 100 -7.13 -12.60 -5.30
CA TYR A 100 -6.29 -13.32 -4.35
C TYR A 100 -6.92 -13.33 -2.95
N LEU A 101 -7.49 -12.21 -2.50
CA LEU A 101 -8.25 -12.17 -1.25
C LEU A 101 -9.45 -13.14 -1.28
N GLN A 102 -10.21 -13.15 -2.36
CA GLN A 102 -11.33 -14.08 -2.56
C GLN A 102 -10.88 -15.54 -2.53
N ALA A 103 -9.74 -15.87 -3.17
CA ALA A 103 -9.17 -17.20 -3.11
C ALA A 103 -8.79 -17.63 -1.68
N VAL A 104 -8.22 -16.72 -0.89
CA VAL A 104 -7.87 -16.95 0.53
C VAL A 104 -9.11 -17.20 1.40
N CYS A 105 -10.27 -16.66 1.01
CA CYS A 105 -11.52 -16.88 1.73
C CYS A 105 -12.03 -18.33 1.60
N GLY A 106 -11.62 -19.07 0.56
CA GLY A 106 -11.93 -20.49 0.37
C GLY A 106 -12.69 -20.78 -0.92
N VAL A 107 -12.87 -22.09 -1.21
CA VAL A 107 -13.39 -22.59 -2.50
C VAL A 107 -14.82 -22.17 -2.83
N GLY A 108 -15.63 -21.80 -1.83
CA GLY A 108 -17.01 -21.34 -2.03
C GLY A 108 -17.13 -19.86 -2.42
N VAL A 109 -16.03 -19.10 -2.44
CA VAL A 109 -16.06 -17.67 -2.78
C VAL A 109 -15.68 -17.47 -4.24
N VAL A 110 -16.59 -16.86 -5.00
CA VAL A 110 -16.35 -16.51 -6.41
C VAL A 110 -15.21 -15.50 -6.52
N GLN A 111 -14.23 -15.79 -7.40
CA GLN A 111 -13.05 -14.96 -7.63
C GLN A 111 -13.26 -13.97 -8.79
N ASP A 112 -14.29 -13.14 -8.70
CA ASP A 112 -14.66 -12.16 -9.73
C ASP A 112 -13.79 -10.89 -9.72
N GLY A 113 -13.01 -10.66 -8.65
CA GLY A 113 -12.18 -9.48 -8.45
C GLY A 113 -12.94 -8.24 -7.98
N ARG A 114 -14.17 -8.40 -7.49
CA ARG A 114 -14.99 -7.34 -6.86
C ARG A 114 -15.24 -7.69 -5.39
N ILE A 115 -14.76 -6.84 -4.48
CA ILE A 115 -14.98 -7.05 -3.05
C ILE A 115 -16.37 -6.51 -2.70
N GLY A 116 -17.36 -7.40 -2.67
CA GLY A 116 -18.73 -7.11 -2.25
C GLY A 116 -19.10 -7.76 -0.91
N PRO A 117 -20.38 -7.68 -0.48
CA PRO A 117 -20.84 -8.18 0.82
C PRO A 117 -20.46 -9.65 1.10
N ALA A 118 -20.55 -10.52 0.09
CA ALA A 118 -20.17 -11.93 0.21
C ALA A 118 -18.67 -12.12 0.52
N THR A 119 -17.80 -11.38 -0.18
CA THR A 119 -16.35 -11.40 0.11
C THR A 119 -16.08 -10.85 1.51
N LEU A 120 -16.70 -9.73 1.89
CA LEU A 120 -16.50 -9.12 3.22
C LEU A 120 -16.95 -10.06 4.35
N ALA A 121 -18.07 -10.75 4.19
CA ALA A 121 -18.54 -11.75 5.14
C ALA A 121 -17.54 -12.91 5.26
N ALA A 122 -17.05 -13.42 4.13
CA ALA A 122 -16.09 -14.53 4.13
C ALA A 122 -14.73 -14.15 4.73
N VAL A 123 -14.25 -12.93 4.52
CA VAL A 123 -13.03 -12.41 5.16
C VAL A 123 -13.22 -12.31 6.68
N ARG A 124 -14.35 -11.79 7.14
CA ARG A 124 -14.64 -11.61 8.59
C ARG A 124 -14.89 -12.94 9.32
N ALA A 125 -15.25 -14.00 8.59
CA ALA A 125 -15.41 -15.34 9.15
C ALA A 125 -14.07 -16.04 9.45
N LYS A 126 -12.93 -15.42 9.17
CA LYS A 126 -11.58 -15.96 9.44
C LYS A 126 -10.79 -15.02 10.36
N PRO A 127 -9.87 -15.55 11.17
CA PRO A 127 -8.92 -14.71 11.90
C PRO A 127 -8.10 -13.84 10.93
N ALA A 128 -8.02 -12.54 11.20
CA ALA A 128 -7.34 -11.57 10.32
C ALA A 128 -5.89 -11.99 10.04
N GLY A 129 -5.15 -12.45 11.07
CA GLY A 129 -3.78 -12.93 10.90
C GLY A 129 -3.64 -14.08 9.90
N VAL A 130 -4.58 -15.04 9.91
CA VAL A 130 -4.59 -16.16 8.95
C VAL A 130 -4.81 -15.65 7.52
N VAL A 131 -5.72 -14.69 7.34
CA VAL A 131 -5.96 -14.08 6.02
C VAL A 131 -4.72 -13.34 5.52
N ILE A 132 -4.09 -12.54 6.39
CA ILE A 132 -2.87 -11.77 6.08
C ILE A 132 -1.73 -12.69 5.66
N ASP A 133 -1.45 -13.73 6.46
CA ASP A 133 -0.32 -14.64 6.21
C ASP A 133 -0.50 -15.38 4.88
N THR A 134 -1.68 -15.99 4.70
CA THR A 134 -2.05 -16.73 3.48
C THR A 134 -2.02 -15.84 2.24
N LEU A 135 -2.53 -14.59 2.33
CA LEU A 135 -2.50 -13.64 1.23
C LEU A 135 -1.06 -13.27 0.85
N CYS A 136 -0.19 -13.05 1.85
CA CYS A 136 1.21 -12.72 1.61
C CYS A 136 1.96 -13.90 0.97
N ASP A 137 1.69 -15.14 1.38
CA ASP A 137 2.27 -16.34 0.76
C ASP A 137 1.81 -16.49 -0.69
N ALA A 138 0.50 -16.38 -0.94
CA ALA A 138 -0.06 -16.47 -2.28
C ALA A 138 0.50 -15.37 -3.21
N ARG A 139 0.64 -14.15 -2.70
CA ARG A 139 1.29 -13.04 -3.41
C ARG A 139 2.76 -13.35 -3.73
N LEU A 140 3.54 -13.84 -2.78
CA LEU A 140 4.94 -14.15 -3.00
C LEU A 140 5.12 -15.29 -4.02
N ALA A 141 4.27 -16.32 -3.94
CA ALA A 141 4.24 -17.41 -4.92
C ALA A 141 3.86 -16.93 -6.33
N PHE A 142 2.99 -15.93 -6.44
CA PHE A 142 2.75 -15.23 -7.71
C PHE A 142 3.99 -14.50 -8.21
N LEU A 143 4.60 -13.66 -7.38
CA LEU A 143 5.75 -12.84 -7.78
C LEU A 143 6.94 -13.70 -8.22
N ARG A 144 7.18 -14.85 -7.56
CA ARG A 144 8.23 -15.81 -7.92
C ARG A 144 8.12 -16.39 -9.33
N ARG A 145 6.92 -16.40 -9.91
CA ARG A 145 6.67 -16.91 -11.26
C ARG A 145 6.83 -15.86 -12.35
N LEU A 146 7.11 -14.61 -11.99
CA LEU A 146 7.32 -13.55 -12.97
C LEU A 146 8.69 -13.69 -13.64
N PRO A 147 8.82 -13.48 -14.96
CA PRO A 147 10.11 -13.56 -15.67
C PRO A 147 11.18 -12.63 -15.09
N THR A 148 10.76 -11.52 -14.50
CA THR A 148 11.64 -10.49 -13.92
C THR A 148 12.02 -10.76 -12.46
N TRP A 149 11.64 -11.91 -11.89
CA TRP A 149 12.00 -12.31 -10.54
C TRP A 149 13.51 -12.32 -10.29
N GLN A 150 14.32 -12.75 -11.26
CA GLN A 150 15.78 -12.79 -11.09
C GLN A 150 16.38 -11.40 -10.83
N THR A 151 15.79 -10.36 -11.43
CA THR A 151 16.24 -8.99 -11.29
C THR A 151 15.68 -8.32 -10.03
N PHE A 152 14.39 -8.50 -9.73
CA PHE A 152 13.70 -7.72 -8.70
C PHE A 152 13.17 -8.54 -7.50
N GLY A 153 13.25 -9.86 -7.55
CA GLY A 153 12.64 -10.77 -6.59
C GLY A 153 13.05 -10.52 -5.15
N ARG A 154 14.32 -10.17 -4.91
CA ARG A 154 14.84 -9.88 -3.56
C ARG A 154 14.09 -8.75 -2.87
N GLY A 155 13.87 -7.63 -3.56
CA GLY A 155 13.16 -6.52 -2.92
C GLY A 155 11.64 -6.66 -2.94
N TRP A 156 11.07 -7.40 -3.89
CA TRP A 156 9.66 -7.82 -3.80
C TRP A 156 9.42 -8.68 -2.57
N GLN A 157 10.28 -9.67 -2.32
CA GLN A 157 10.21 -10.50 -1.13
C GLN A 157 10.36 -9.66 0.13
N SER A 158 11.35 -8.76 0.19
CA SER A 158 11.53 -7.84 1.31
C SER A 158 10.29 -6.98 1.57
N ARG A 159 9.64 -6.45 0.53
CA ARG A 159 8.39 -5.70 0.66
C ARG A 159 7.26 -6.57 1.21
N VAL A 160 7.05 -7.77 0.67
CA VAL A 160 5.97 -8.66 1.14
C VAL A 160 6.17 -9.05 2.61
N VAL A 161 7.41 -9.31 3.03
CA VAL A 161 7.75 -9.55 4.44
C VAL A 161 7.43 -8.32 5.31
N GLY A 162 7.83 -7.13 4.89
CA GLY A 162 7.51 -5.89 5.62
C GLY A 162 6.01 -5.60 5.70
N VAL A 163 5.27 -5.88 4.63
CA VAL A 163 3.80 -5.78 4.60
C VAL A 163 3.18 -6.74 5.59
N ARG A 164 3.61 -8.01 5.59
CA ARG A 164 3.11 -9.02 6.53
C ARG A 164 3.28 -8.57 7.97
N ILE A 165 4.50 -8.15 8.35
CA ILE A 165 4.79 -7.69 9.72
C ILE A 165 3.87 -6.53 10.12
N GLN A 166 3.81 -5.49 9.30
CA GLN A 166 2.99 -4.31 9.61
C GLN A 166 1.49 -4.60 9.63
N ALA A 167 1.01 -5.46 8.73
CA ALA A 167 -0.38 -5.90 8.70
C ALA A 167 -0.74 -6.71 9.95
N MET A 168 0.13 -7.62 10.40
CA MET A 168 -0.07 -8.35 11.65
C MET A 168 -0.15 -7.41 12.85
N MET A 169 0.77 -6.44 12.96
CA MET A 169 0.74 -5.42 14.02
C MET A 169 -0.51 -4.52 13.97
N MET A 170 -1.13 -4.37 12.80
CA MET A 170 -2.40 -3.65 12.66
C MET A 170 -3.61 -4.50 13.04
N ALA A 171 -3.51 -5.82 12.84
CA ALA A 171 -4.57 -6.77 13.15
C ALA A 171 -4.59 -7.20 14.63
N GLU A 172 -3.49 -7.01 15.35
CA GLU A 172 -3.42 -7.31 16.79
C GLU A 172 -4.38 -6.40 17.59
N PRO A 173 -5.18 -6.96 18.51
CA PRO A 173 -5.99 -6.15 19.39
C PRO A 173 -5.08 -5.30 20.28
N VAL A 174 -5.30 -3.98 20.28
CA VAL A 174 -4.62 -3.08 21.20
C VAL A 174 -5.09 -3.41 22.62
N PHE A 175 -4.29 -4.17 23.37
CA PHE A 175 -4.47 -4.28 24.81
C PHE A 175 -4.09 -2.95 25.44
N VAL A 176 -5.07 -2.07 25.65
CA VAL A 176 -4.89 -0.88 26.47
C VAL A 176 -4.78 -1.37 27.91
N GLN A 177 -3.56 -1.46 28.43
CA GLN A 177 -3.36 -1.65 29.86
C GLN A 177 -4.01 -0.45 30.57
N PRO A 178 -4.85 -0.66 31.60
CA PRO A 178 -5.37 0.45 32.39
C PRO A 178 -4.19 1.24 32.94
N VAL A 179 -4.18 2.55 32.69
CA VAL A 179 -3.14 3.46 33.17
C VAL A 179 -3.06 3.29 34.69
N PRO A 180 -1.93 2.87 35.28
CA PRO A 180 -1.80 2.91 36.72
C PRO A 180 -1.84 4.39 37.14
N THR A 181 -2.78 4.72 38.01
CA THR A 181 -2.89 6.05 38.63
C THR A 181 -1.63 6.30 39.45
N SER A 182 -0.59 6.87 38.85
CA SER A 182 0.61 7.29 39.57
C SER A 182 0.26 8.48 40.46
N THR A 183 0.20 8.24 41.77
CA THR A 183 0.27 9.27 42.79
C THR A 183 1.51 10.13 42.58
N VAL A 184 1.30 11.43 42.36
CA VAL A 184 2.35 12.42 42.18
C VAL A 184 3.12 12.58 43.49
N SER A 185 4.39 12.19 43.52
CA SER A 185 5.36 12.66 44.51
C SER A 185 6.43 13.46 43.77
N GLY A 186 6.60 14.71 44.19
CA GLY A 186 7.36 15.72 43.45
C GLY A 186 8.86 15.46 43.35
N ALA A 187 9.43 15.86 42.21
CA ALA A 187 10.83 16.18 42.04
C ALA A 187 11.04 17.13 40.84
N THR A 188 11.98 18.04 41.03
CA THR A 188 12.47 19.23 40.32
C THR A 188 12.64 19.12 38.78
N PRO A 189 12.50 20.22 38.00
CA PRO A 189 12.53 20.16 36.52
C PRO A 189 13.95 19.99 35.94
N PRO A 190 14.12 19.14 34.90
CA PRO A 190 15.31 19.17 34.07
C PRO A 190 15.16 20.08 32.85
N SER A 191 16.33 20.55 32.40
CA SER A 191 16.63 21.53 31.37
C SER A 191 16.19 21.16 29.94
N VAL A 192 15.89 22.20 29.17
CA VAL A 192 15.46 22.18 27.76
C VAL A 192 16.57 21.64 26.84
N PRO A 193 16.30 20.63 25.99
CA PRO A 193 17.14 20.34 24.84
C PRO A 193 16.71 21.15 23.60
N ARG A 194 17.72 21.76 22.98
CA ARG A 194 17.70 22.55 21.75
C ARG A 194 17.15 21.80 20.53
N ALA A 195 16.46 22.54 19.66
CA ALA A 195 15.86 22.06 18.41
C ALA A 195 16.88 21.45 17.43
N PRO A 196 16.52 20.39 16.68
CA PRO A 196 17.34 19.90 15.58
C PRO A 196 17.19 20.76 14.32
N THR A 197 18.35 21.14 13.75
CA THR A 197 18.54 21.75 12.43
C THR A 197 18.04 20.82 11.29
N PRO A 198 17.57 21.34 10.14
CA PRO A 198 16.96 20.52 9.09
C PRO A 198 17.93 19.49 8.49
N ALA A 199 17.48 18.25 8.36
CA ALA A 199 18.21 17.20 7.67
C ALA A 199 18.29 17.49 6.16
N ALA A 200 19.49 17.28 5.62
CA ALA A 200 19.82 17.41 4.21
C ALA A 200 18.94 16.51 3.31
N ALA A 201 18.74 16.98 2.08
CA ALA A 201 17.95 16.34 1.05
C ALA A 201 18.22 14.82 0.92
N ALA A 202 17.16 14.04 1.05
CA ALA A 202 17.19 12.60 0.90
C ALA A 202 17.64 12.20 -0.52
N LYS A 203 18.79 11.52 -0.58
CA LYS A 203 19.34 10.92 -1.80
C LYS A 203 18.34 9.87 -2.33
N GLU A 204 18.02 9.97 -3.61
CA GLU A 204 17.08 9.11 -4.33
C GLU A 204 17.42 7.62 -4.12
N ARG A 205 16.56 6.89 -3.40
CA ARG A 205 16.72 5.44 -3.19
C ARG A 205 16.18 4.70 -4.41
N ASN A 206 17.11 4.12 -5.16
CA ASN A 206 16.99 3.16 -6.25
C ASN A 206 15.70 3.21 -7.12
N PRO A 207 15.78 3.74 -8.37
CA PRO A 207 14.64 3.92 -9.29
C PRO A 207 14.06 2.62 -9.89
N LEU A 208 14.58 1.45 -9.47
CA LEU A 208 14.24 0.16 -10.05
C LEU A 208 12.78 -0.28 -9.79
N TRP A 209 12.16 0.17 -8.70
CA TRP A 209 10.77 -0.17 -8.38
C TRP A 209 9.77 0.55 -9.27
N ALA A 210 9.99 1.83 -9.57
CA ALA A 210 9.10 2.65 -10.39
C ALA A 210 8.95 2.09 -11.82
N ALA A 211 10.07 1.71 -12.46
CA ALA A 211 10.08 1.09 -13.79
C ALA A 211 9.37 -0.28 -13.81
N LEU A 212 9.39 -0.98 -12.69
CA LEU A 212 8.79 -2.31 -12.54
C LEU A 212 7.29 -2.28 -12.26
N PHE A 213 6.82 -1.31 -11.46
CA PHE A 213 5.39 -1.04 -11.31
C PHE A 213 4.75 -0.70 -12.65
N ALA A 214 5.47 0.04 -13.48
CA ALA A 214 5.01 0.43 -14.79
C ALA A 214 5.03 -0.74 -15.79
N PHE A 215 6.04 -1.62 -15.73
CA PHE A 215 6.07 -2.89 -16.46
C PHE A 215 4.95 -3.86 -16.04
N LEU A 216 4.66 -4.01 -14.74
CA LEU A 216 3.55 -4.84 -14.25
C LEU A 216 2.19 -4.26 -14.65
N LYS A 217 2.04 -2.93 -14.65
CA LYS A 217 0.86 -2.26 -15.20
C LYS A 217 0.72 -2.46 -16.71
N ALA A 218 1.83 -2.50 -17.47
CA ALA A 218 1.82 -2.76 -18.91
C ALA A 218 1.29 -4.17 -19.25
N ILE A 219 1.75 -5.18 -18.52
CA ILE A 219 1.38 -6.58 -18.75
C ILE A 219 -0.07 -6.85 -18.33
N PHE A 220 -0.55 -6.17 -17.29
CA PHE A 220 -1.83 -6.50 -16.66
C PHE A 220 -2.93 -5.43 -16.81
N GLY A 221 -2.63 -4.30 -17.45
CA GLY A 221 -3.57 -3.24 -17.80
C GLY A 221 -4.28 -3.43 -19.15
N ARG A 222 -3.91 -4.46 -19.92
CA ARG A 222 -4.70 -4.91 -21.08
C ARG A 222 -5.88 -5.75 -20.59
N LYS A 223 -7.02 -5.11 -20.42
CA LYS A 223 -8.34 -5.72 -20.49
C LYS A 223 -9.18 -4.92 -21.46
#